data_AF-A0A7W0Q173-F1
#
_entry.id   AF-A0A7W0Q173-F1
#
_cell.length_a   1.000
_cell.length_b   1.000
_cell.length_c   1.000
_cell.angle_alpha   90.00
_cell.angle_beta   90.00
_cell.angle_gamma   90.00
#
_symmetry.space_group_name_H-M   'P 1'
#
loop_
_entity.id
_entity.type
_entity.pdbx_description
1 polymer ?
#
loop_
_entity_poly.entity_id
_entity_poly.type
_entity_poly.pdbx_seq_one_letter_code
_entity_poly.pdbx_strand_id
1 'polypeptide(L)'
;MGQHSDGNQLRWVQRGSALAVLLLGWAFILVQNNFHVTPPVVFLSLGFFAAVSAIYTLFRTGATAVAPEDESASVVGWGTPTSLLGELEREKRTLLKAIKEAEFDQQMGKLSKVDADQMIGVYRARAIEVIKEIDVLNTATGSAGSVRDRILREARARIEVENRATESSKKRPGGQAAGDGNDKQAAKKKKRADALQDAVSSAKADIAEAKAAAKADVAEAKHDLADAKAAAKADIENAEADARRDASEDDTSEDKAEAAADLADAKSAAEADVADARAAAKADIAEAKAHVTEAKAEAKHQVADAVLADEAGAKADAAEAKIDDDAAAASKPDHKEATS
;
A
#
# COMPACT_ATOMS: atom_id res chain seq x y z
N MET A 1 8.95 22.43 -9.12
CA MET A 1 9.86 21.83 -8.12
C MET A 1 9.58 22.49 -6.78
N GLY A 2 9.24 21.69 -5.76
CA GLY A 2 9.36 22.05 -4.34
C GLY A 2 8.15 22.71 -3.65
N GLN A 3 7.13 21.94 -3.26
CA GLN A 3 6.22 22.24 -2.13
C GLN A 3 5.53 20.96 -1.60
N HIS A 4 6.30 19.95 -1.15
CA HIS A 4 5.72 18.71 -0.59
C HIS A 4 6.29 18.28 0.78
N SER A 5 6.99 19.16 1.50
CA SER A 5 7.70 18.78 2.74
C SER A 5 7.04 19.22 4.06
N ASP A 6 5.98 20.02 4.04
CA ASP A 6 5.56 20.75 5.25
C ASP A 6 4.70 19.93 6.22
N GLY A 7 3.98 18.92 5.72
CA GLY A 7 3.08 18.11 6.55
C GLY A 7 3.80 17.17 7.53
N ASN A 8 5.02 16.74 7.21
CA ASN A 8 5.77 15.80 8.06
C ASN A 8 6.58 16.51 9.15
N GLN A 9 6.99 17.76 8.91
CA GLN A 9 7.76 18.59 9.85
C GLN A 9 6.99 18.81 11.15
N LEU A 10 5.70 19.16 11.08
CA LEU A 10 4.89 19.46 12.28
C LEU A 10 4.70 18.24 13.19
N ARG A 11 4.61 17.03 12.63
CA ARG A 11 4.47 15.78 13.39
C ARG A 11 5.78 15.37 14.05
N TRP A 12 6.90 15.66 13.42
CA TRP A 12 8.23 15.46 13.98
C TRP A 12 8.51 16.42 15.14
N VAL A 13 8.12 17.70 14.99
CA VAL A 13 8.25 18.70 16.05
C VAL A 13 7.39 18.35 17.26
N GLN A 14 6.15 17.87 17.06
CA GLN A 14 5.29 17.46 18.18
C GLN A 14 5.76 16.20 18.90
N ARG A 15 6.31 15.21 18.18
CA ARG A 15 6.91 14.03 18.82
C ARG A 15 8.20 14.40 19.55
N GLY A 16 8.99 15.29 18.96
CA GLY A 16 10.21 15.82 19.57
C GLY A 16 9.93 16.59 20.85
N SER A 17 8.86 17.41 20.89
CA SER A 17 8.52 18.17 22.10
C SER A 17 8.06 17.28 23.25
N ALA A 18 7.26 16.25 22.98
CA ALA A 18 6.83 15.28 24.01
C ALA A 18 8.02 14.51 24.60
N LEU A 19 8.95 14.06 23.75
CA LEU A 19 10.20 13.42 24.19
C LEU A 19 11.10 14.38 24.98
N ALA A 20 11.21 15.63 24.56
CA ALA A 20 12.01 16.63 25.26
C ALA A 20 11.50 16.89 26.68
N VAL A 21 10.17 17.00 26.86
CA VAL A 21 9.56 17.18 28.20
C VAL A 21 9.79 15.96 29.08
N LEU A 22 9.66 14.75 28.52
CA LEU A 22 9.92 13.50 29.24
C LEU A 22 11.38 13.42 29.73
N LEU A 23 12.34 13.70 28.84
CA LEU A 23 13.76 13.66 29.15
C LEU A 23 14.18 14.74 30.15
N LEU A 24 13.59 15.95 30.06
CA LEU A 24 13.80 17.00 31.06
C LEU A 24 13.27 16.61 32.44
N GLY A 25 12.11 15.96 32.51
CA GLY A 25 11.56 15.45 33.77
C GLY A 25 12.45 14.38 34.40
N TRP A 26 12.95 13.44 33.60
CA TRP A 26 13.90 12.42 34.07
C TRP A 26 15.24 13.01 34.53
N ALA A 27 15.82 13.93 33.76
CA ALA A 27 17.06 14.60 34.12
C ALA A 27 16.91 15.39 35.44
N PHE A 28 15.77 16.05 35.65
CA PHE A 28 15.48 16.77 36.89
C PHE A 28 15.43 15.83 38.10
N ILE A 29 14.75 14.68 37.99
CA ILE A 29 14.68 13.66 39.05
C ILE A 29 16.08 13.12 39.40
N LEU A 30 16.91 12.85 38.38
CA LEU A 30 18.27 12.33 38.59
C LEU A 30 19.21 13.35 39.25
N VAL A 31 19.12 14.62 38.85
CA VAL A 31 19.91 15.72 39.44
C VAL A 31 19.50 15.94 40.91
N GLN A 32 18.21 15.88 41.21
CA GLN A 32 17.71 16.10 42.57
C GLN A 32 18.08 14.95 43.52
N ASN A 33 18.27 13.75 42.98
CA ASN A 33 18.72 12.58 43.75
C ASN A 33 20.25 12.36 43.74
N ASN A 34 21.04 13.34 43.29
CA ASN A 34 22.50 13.25 43.22
C ASN A 34 22.98 11.93 42.57
N PHE A 35 22.28 11.46 41.52
CA PHE A 35 22.59 10.22 40.80
C PHE A 35 22.65 8.92 41.63
N HIS A 36 22.09 8.90 42.85
CA HIS A 36 21.98 7.65 43.60
C HIS A 36 20.81 6.85 43.02
N VAL A 37 21.08 5.70 42.42
CA VAL A 37 20.03 4.81 41.90
C VAL A 37 19.53 3.95 43.06
N THR A 38 18.70 4.54 43.91
CA THR A 38 18.01 3.81 44.99
C THR A 38 16.65 3.32 44.51
N PRO A 39 16.14 2.16 44.97
CA PRO A 39 14.85 1.60 44.54
C PRO A 39 13.67 2.59 44.51
N PRO A 40 13.51 3.53 45.48
CA PRO A 40 12.46 4.54 45.43
C PRO A 40 12.48 5.43 44.18
N VAL A 41 13.64 5.66 43.57
CA VAL A 41 13.82 6.49 42.37
C VAL A 41 13.24 5.79 41.14
N VAL A 42 13.43 4.48 41.04
CA VAL A 42 12.90 3.66 39.94
C VAL A 42 11.38 3.64 40.00
N PHE A 43 10.80 3.50 41.19
CA PHE A 43 9.35 3.63 41.38
C PHE A 43 8.85 5.04 41.03
N LEU A 44 9.61 6.08 41.37
CA LEU A 44 9.25 7.47 41.04
C LEU A 44 9.32 7.75 39.54
N SER A 45 10.31 7.21 38.82
CA SER A 45 10.46 7.38 37.37
C SER A 45 9.38 6.63 36.58
N LEU A 46 9.05 5.40 37.00
CA LEU A 46 7.92 4.63 36.47
C LEU A 46 6.58 5.34 36.73
N GLY A 47 6.39 5.88 37.93
CA GLY A 47 5.19 6.66 38.29
C GLY A 47 5.05 7.92 37.43
N PHE A 48 6.15 8.64 37.20
CA PHE A 48 6.17 9.81 36.32
C PHE A 48 5.85 9.45 34.87
N PHE A 49 6.44 8.37 34.35
CA PHE A 49 6.15 7.87 33.00
C PHE A 49 4.67 7.50 32.85
N ALA A 50 4.10 6.78 33.81
CA ALA A 50 2.69 6.42 33.82
C ALA A 50 1.77 7.66 33.84
N ALA A 51 2.11 8.68 34.65
CA ALA A 51 1.37 9.93 34.70
C ALA A 51 1.41 10.69 33.36
N VAL A 52 2.58 10.80 32.73
CA VAL A 52 2.72 11.45 31.40
C VAL A 52 1.96 10.67 30.33
N SER A 53 2.00 9.34 30.36
CA SER A 53 1.23 8.48 29.45
C SER A 53 -0.28 8.66 29.63
N ALA A 54 -0.75 8.73 30.87
CA ALA A 54 -2.15 9.01 31.20
C ALA A 54 -2.60 10.39 30.71
N ILE A 55 -1.77 11.43 30.90
CA ILE A 55 -2.05 12.78 30.40
C ILE A 55 -2.07 12.79 28.87
N TYR A 56 -1.15 12.10 28.21
CA TYR A 56 -1.09 12.02 26.75
C TYR A 56 -2.29 11.30 26.16
N THR A 57 -2.69 10.16 26.74
CA THR A 57 -3.90 9.43 26.34
C THR A 57 -5.15 10.27 26.60
N LEU A 58 -5.21 11.01 27.71
CA LEU A 58 -6.31 11.92 28.00
C LEU A 58 -6.39 13.08 27.01
N PHE A 59 -5.27 13.71 26.63
CA PHE A 59 -5.26 14.74 25.59
C PHE A 59 -5.67 14.20 24.23
N ARG A 60 -5.26 12.97 23.91
CA ARG A 60 -5.65 12.30 22.67
C ARG A 60 -7.15 12.01 22.65
N THR A 61 -7.71 11.53 23.76
CA THR A 61 -9.14 11.24 23.92
C THR A 61 -9.97 12.54 23.99
N GLY A 62 -9.45 13.59 24.63
CA GLY A 62 -10.07 14.91 24.66
C GLY A 62 -10.10 15.57 23.28
N ALA A 63 -9.03 15.43 22.50
CA ALA A 63 -9.01 15.89 21.10
C ALA A 63 -10.03 15.16 20.22
N THR A 64 -10.33 13.89 20.52
CA THR A 64 -11.40 13.14 19.83
C THR A 64 -12.80 13.47 20.35
N ALA A 65 -12.95 13.84 21.62
CA ALA A 65 -14.26 14.12 22.23
C ALA A 65 -14.78 15.54 21.96
N VAL A 66 -13.90 16.50 21.66
CA VAL A 66 -14.29 17.86 21.23
C VAL A 66 -14.60 17.91 19.72
N ALA A 67 -14.31 16.84 18.97
CA ALA A 67 -14.87 16.66 17.64
C ALA A 67 -16.33 16.19 17.80
N PRO A 68 -17.32 16.85 17.17
CA PRO A 68 -18.73 16.50 17.33
C PRO A 68 -18.95 15.01 17.00
N GLU A 69 -19.63 14.33 17.92
CA GLU A 69 -19.75 12.88 18.00
C GLU A 69 -20.44 12.27 16.77
N ASP A 70 -19.70 11.43 16.04
CA ASP A 70 -20.27 10.25 15.39
C ASP A 70 -19.56 9.03 15.99
N GLU A 71 -20.17 8.46 17.03
CA GLU A 71 -19.78 7.19 17.64
C GLU A 71 -19.87 6.04 16.63
N SER A 72 -18.78 5.77 15.94
CA SER A 72 -18.46 4.45 15.37
C SER A 72 -16.98 4.37 14.96
N ALA A 73 -16.12 4.91 15.82
CA ALA A 73 -14.67 4.86 15.66
C ALA A 73 -14.06 3.82 16.62
N SER A 74 -14.14 2.55 16.26
CA SER A 74 -13.13 1.57 16.68
C SER A 74 -12.23 1.24 15.49
N VAL A 75 -11.06 1.87 15.49
CA VAL A 75 -9.77 1.32 15.04
C VAL A 75 -9.49 1.31 13.52
N VAL A 76 -8.52 2.17 13.17
CA VAL A 76 -7.75 2.33 11.92
C VAL A 76 -8.34 3.21 10.81
N GLY A 77 -7.97 4.49 10.88
CA GLY A 77 -7.93 5.38 9.73
C GLY A 77 -7.05 6.60 10.06
N TRP A 78 -5.73 6.46 9.94
CA TRP A 78 -4.79 7.56 10.15
C TRP A 78 -4.85 8.55 8.98
N GLY A 79 -5.73 9.54 9.13
CA GLY A 79 -5.41 10.97 9.03
C GLY A 79 -4.88 11.56 7.72
N THR A 80 -5.80 12.13 6.95
CA THR A 80 -5.69 13.46 6.33
C THR A 80 -7.06 14.15 6.39
N PRO A 81 -7.17 15.48 6.24
CA PRO A 81 -8.46 16.20 6.32
C PRO A 81 -9.36 15.84 5.13
N THR A 82 -10.16 14.79 5.28
CA THR A 82 -11.16 14.30 4.31
C THR A 82 -12.56 14.34 4.94
N SER A 83 -13.00 15.47 5.49
CA SER A 83 -14.35 15.49 6.09
C SER A 83 -15.43 15.28 5.02
N LEU A 84 -15.35 15.96 3.87
CA LEU A 84 -16.34 15.75 2.80
C LEU A 84 -16.13 14.44 2.02
N LEU A 85 -14.91 14.19 1.52
CA LEU A 85 -14.67 12.97 0.74
C LEU A 85 -14.87 11.69 1.58
N GLY A 86 -14.47 11.72 2.85
CA GLY A 86 -14.66 10.61 3.78
C GLY A 86 -16.13 10.37 4.14
N GLU A 87 -16.93 11.43 4.28
CA GLU A 87 -18.38 11.34 4.45
C GLU A 87 -19.04 10.69 3.23
N LEU A 88 -18.69 11.13 2.02
CA LEU A 88 -19.22 10.53 0.79
C LEU A 88 -18.78 9.07 0.61
N GLU A 89 -17.54 8.72 0.95
CA GLU A 89 -17.07 7.33 0.91
C GLU A 89 -17.78 6.41 1.92
N ARG A 90 -18.22 6.97 3.06
CA ARG A 90 -19.05 6.28 4.04
C ARG A 90 -20.48 6.13 3.50
N GLU A 91 -21.09 7.18 2.96
CA GLU A 91 -22.42 7.14 2.36
C GLU A 91 -22.49 6.10 1.22
N LYS A 92 -21.47 6.07 0.34
CA LYS A 92 -21.32 5.04 -0.70
C LYS A 92 -21.34 3.63 -0.12
N ARG A 93 -20.58 3.36 0.95
CA ARG A 93 -20.53 2.03 1.59
C ARG A 93 -21.88 1.66 2.21
N THR A 94 -22.55 2.61 2.85
CA THR A 94 -23.89 2.42 3.43
C THR A 94 -24.93 2.11 2.36
N LEU A 95 -24.94 2.85 1.25
CA LEU A 95 -25.86 2.62 0.13
C LEU A 95 -25.64 1.26 -0.54
N LEU A 96 -24.38 0.86 -0.74
CA LEU A 96 -24.07 -0.46 -1.30
C LEU A 96 -24.51 -1.59 -0.36
N LYS A 97 -24.44 -1.39 0.96
CA LYS A 97 -24.94 -2.36 1.94
C LYS A 97 -26.47 -2.42 1.92
N ALA A 98 -27.14 -1.27 1.86
CA ALA A 98 -28.60 -1.20 1.79
C ALA A 98 -29.16 -1.87 0.53
N ILE A 99 -28.49 -1.70 -0.62
CA ILE A 99 -28.86 -2.41 -1.87
C ILE A 99 -28.78 -3.92 -1.68
N LYS A 100 -27.69 -4.42 -1.09
CA LYS A 100 -27.51 -5.87 -0.86
C LYS A 100 -28.52 -6.43 0.12
N GLU A 101 -28.85 -5.68 1.18
CA GLU A 101 -29.87 -6.11 2.14
C GLU A 101 -31.26 -6.15 1.50
N ALA A 102 -31.60 -5.16 0.67
CA ALA A 102 -32.87 -5.13 -0.06
C ALA A 102 -32.97 -6.30 -1.08
N GLU A 103 -31.88 -6.60 -1.79
CA GLU A 103 -31.81 -7.77 -2.68
C GLU A 103 -31.92 -9.09 -1.88
N PHE A 104 -31.34 -9.15 -0.68
CA PHE A 104 -31.46 -10.30 0.19
C PHE A 104 -32.90 -10.48 0.73
N ASP A 105 -33.54 -9.40 1.19
CA ASP A 105 -34.93 -9.46 1.67
C ASP A 105 -35.92 -9.84 0.56
N GLN A 106 -35.64 -9.45 -0.69
CA GLN A 106 -36.37 -9.95 -1.87
C GLN A 106 -36.18 -11.46 -2.06
N GLN A 107 -34.95 -11.97 -1.99
CA GLN A 107 -34.65 -13.40 -2.11
C GLN A 107 -35.29 -14.24 -0.99
N MET A 108 -35.38 -13.66 0.21
CA MET A 108 -36.03 -14.27 1.37
C MET A 108 -37.57 -14.18 1.32
N GLY A 109 -38.13 -13.52 0.30
CA GLY A 109 -39.57 -13.34 0.15
C GLY A 109 -40.20 -12.41 1.19
N LYS A 110 -39.39 -11.62 1.93
CA LYS A 110 -39.88 -10.64 2.90
C LYS A 110 -40.45 -9.40 2.20
N LEU A 111 -39.92 -9.06 1.04
CA LEU A 111 -40.38 -7.95 0.20
C LEU A 111 -40.94 -8.48 -1.12
N SER A 112 -41.99 -7.81 -1.61
CA SER A 112 -42.49 -8.07 -2.94
C SER A 112 -41.46 -7.63 -3.99
N LYS A 113 -41.44 -8.27 -5.15
CA LYS A 113 -40.49 -7.93 -6.22
C LYS A 113 -40.59 -6.47 -6.64
N VAL A 114 -41.81 -5.93 -6.70
CA VAL A 114 -42.09 -4.55 -7.09
C VAL A 114 -41.53 -3.56 -6.06
N ASP A 115 -41.73 -3.84 -4.76
CA ASP A 115 -41.25 -2.97 -3.68
C ASP A 115 -39.71 -3.00 -3.57
N ALA A 116 -39.11 -4.18 -3.71
CA ALA A 116 -37.66 -4.34 -3.73
C ALA A 116 -37.03 -3.57 -4.89
N ASP A 117 -37.58 -3.71 -6.10
CA ASP A 117 -37.08 -3.00 -7.29
C ASP A 117 -37.19 -1.47 -7.12
N GLN A 118 -38.26 -0.98 -6.49
CA GLN A 118 -38.44 0.44 -6.19
C GLN A 118 -37.40 0.95 -5.16
N MET A 119 -37.19 0.22 -4.06
CA MET A 119 -36.19 0.58 -3.05
C MET A 119 -34.76 0.55 -3.60
N ILE A 120 -34.41 -0.51 -4.33
CA ILE A 120 -33.11 -0.65 -5.00
C ILE A 120 -32.92 0.49 -6.01
N GLY A 121 -33.96 0.87 -6.74
CA GLY A 121 -33.93 2.00 -7.67
C GLY A 121 -33.53 3.31 -6.99
N VAL A 122 -34.13 3.63 -5.85
CA VAL A 122 -33.80 4.85 -5.06
C VAL A 122 -32.35 4.79 -4.55
N TYR A 123 -31.91 3.67 -4.00
CA TYR A 123 -30.54 3.54 -3.51
C TYR A 123 -29.50 3.59 -4.63
N ARG A 124 -29.79 3.00 -5.80
CA ARG A 124 -28.90 3.07 -6.97
C ARG A 124 -28.80 4.49 -7.51
N ALA A 125 -29.91 5.22 -7.59
CA ALA A 125 -29.90 6.62 -8.00
C ALA A 125 -29.02 7.45 -7.05
N ARG A 126 -29.19 7.30 -5.74
CA ARG A 126 -28.38 7.99 -4.74
C ARG A 126 -26.90 7.58 -4.78
N ALA A 127 -26.61 6.29 -4.95
CA ALA A 127 -25.23 5.81 -5.04
C ALA A 127 -24.50 6.39 -6.26
N ILE A 128 -25.19 6.56 -7.39
CA ILE A 128 -24.64 7.21 -8.58
C ILE A 128 -24.33 8.68 -8.29
N GLU A 129 -25.20 9.41 -7.59
CA GLU A 129 -24.94 10.80 -7.18
C GLU A 129 -23.69 10.90 -6.30
N VAL A 130 -23.60 10.07 -5.25
CA VAL A 130 -22.47 10.06 -4.32
C VAL A 130 -21.16 9.72 -5.05
N ILE A 131 -21.17 8.74 -5.96
CA ILE A 131 -19.98 8.39 -6.75
C ILE A 131 -19.58 9.54 -7.66
N LYS A 132 -20.54 10.22 -8.31
CA LYS A 132 -20.24 11.41 -9.14
C LYS A 132 -19.62 12.53 -8.32
N GLU A 133 -20.11 12.77 -7.11
CA GLU A 133 -19.59 13.83 -6.24
C GLU A 133 -18.21 13.48 -5.68
N ILE A 134 -17.95 12.21 -5.37
CA ILE A 134 -16.59 11.70 -5.09
C ILE A 134 -15.66 11.92 -6.29
N ASP A 135 -16.11 11.61 -7.51
CA ASP A 135 -15.31 11.82 -8.71
C ASP A 135 -15.00 13.31 -8.92
N VAL A 136 -15.99 14.20 -8.72
CA VAL A 136 -15.81 15.66 -8.78
C VAL A 136 -14.82 16.12 -7.71
N LEU A 137 -14.98 15.72 -6.46
CA LEU A 137 -14.07 16.10 -5.36
C LEU A 137 -12.66 15.55 -5.57
N ASN A 138 -12.51 14.33 -6.08
CA ASN A 138 -11.22 13.76 -6.45
C ASN A 138 -10.55 14.56 -7.58
N THR A 139 -11.32 15.05 -8.57
CA THR A 139 -10.77 15.92 -9.63
C THR A 139 -10.45 17.33 -9.13
N ALA A 140 -11.24 17.88 -8.20
CA ALA A 140 -11.10 19.25 -7.70
C ALA A 140 -9.97 19.42 -6.66
N THR A 141 -9.75 18.41 -5.82
CA THR A 141 -8.78 18.50 -4.70
C THR A 141 -7.33 18.32 -5.15
N GLY A 142 -7.07 18.07 -6.43
CA GLY A 142 -5.71 17.93 -6.97
C GLY A 142 -4.90 16.78 -6.35
N SER A 143 -5.54 15.94 -5.53
CA SER A 143 -4.95 14.76 -4.90
C SER A 143 -4.74 13.71 -5.98
N ALA A 144 -3.59 13.79 -6.63
CA ALA A 144 -3.13 12.98 -7.74
C ALA A 144 -4.16 12.90 -8.89
N GLY A 145 -3.93 13.73 -9.93
CA GLY A 145 -4.68 13.72 -11.18
C GLY A 145 -5.16 12.31 -11.52
N SER A 146 -6.50 12.19 -11.61
CA SER A 146 -7.23 10.94 -11.62
C SER A 146 -6.55 9.92 -12.55
N VAL A 147 -6.67 8.62 -12.27
CA VAL A 147 -6.23 7.56 -13.21
C VAL A 147 -6.70 7.89 -14.63
N ARG A 148 -7.89 8.48 -14.77
CA ARG A 148 -8.44 9.03 -16.01
C ARG A 148 -7.65 10.21 -16.59
N ASP A 149 -7.23 11.19 -15.81
CA ASP A 149 -6.35 12.28 -16.28
C ASP A 149 -4.96 11.80 -16.64
N ARG A 150 -4.44 10.80 -15.93
CA ARG A 150 -3.17 10.15 -16.27
C ARG A 150 -3.31 9.40 -17.60
N ILE A 151 -4.41 8.64 -17.78
CA ILE A 151 -4.76 7.97 -19.04
C ILE A 151 -4.98 8.99 -20.17
N LEU A 152 -5.71 10.08 -19.96
CA LEU A 152 -5.96 11.08 -20.99
C LEU A 152 -4.70 11.85 -21.37
N ARG A 153 -3.82 12.14 -20.40
CA ARG A 153 -2.53 12.77 -20.64
C ARG A 153 -1.58 11.85 -21.39
N GLU A 154 -1.56 10.57 -21.02
CA GLU A 154 -0.76 9.56 -21.71
C GLU A 154 -1.30 9.25 -23.11
N ALA A 155 -2.63 9.15 -23.28
CA ALA A 155 -3.26 8.97 -24.58
C ALA A 155 -3.02 10.17 -25.50
N ARG A 156 -3.11 11.41 -24.99
CA ARG A 156 -2.81 12.61 -25.76
C ARG A 156 -1.33 12.67 -26.15
N ALA A 157 -0.43 12.28 -25.26
CA ALA A 157 1.00 12.18 -25.57
C ALA A 157 1.29 11.13 -26.66
N ARG A 158 0.59 9.98 -26.63
CA ARG A 158 0.73 8.95 -27.67
C ARG A 158 0.22 9.41 -29.03
N ILE A 159 -0.93 10.09 -29.08
CA ILE A 159 -1.47 10.66 -30.33
C ILE A 159 -0.52 11.71 -30.92
N GLU A 160 0.12 12.53 -30.08
CA GLU A 160 1.04 13.56 -30.56
C GLU A 160 2.39 12.99 -31.05
N VAL A 161 2.87 11.89 -30.44
CA VAL A 161 4.02 11.13 -30.93
C VAL A 161 3.70 10.43 -32.25
N GLU A 162 2.50 9.85 -32.38
CA GLU A 162 2.04 9.19 -33.61
C GLU A 162 1.81 10.19 -34.76
N ASN A 163 1.30 11.40 -34.46
CA ASN A 163 1.19 12.49 -35.42
C ASN A 163 2.56 13.04 -35.85
N ARG A 164 3.54 13.17 -34.94
CA ARG A 164 4.92 13.55 -35.32
C ARG A 164 5.62 12.46 -36.13
N ALA A 165 5.34 11.18 -35.86
CA ALA A 165 5.88 10.05 -36.63
C ALA A 165 5.29 10.00 -38.05
N THR A 166 4.02 10.36 -38.21
CA THR A 166 3.37 10.43 -39.53
C THR A 166 3.77 11.67 -40.32
N GLU A 167 3.94 12.83 -39.69
CA GLU A 167 4.44 14.05 -40.36
C GLU A 167 5.92 13.93 -40.79
N SER A 168 6.76 13.29 -39.99
CA SER A 168 8.16 13.01 -40.36
C SER A 168 8.30 11.95 -41.47
N SER A 169 7.27 11.12 -41.70
CA SER A 169 7.24 10.16 -42.81
C SER A 169 6.81 10.78 -44.15
N LYS A 170 6.16 11.95 -44.15
CA LYS A 170 5.58 12.57 -45.35
C LYS A 170 6.58 13.41 -46.17
N LYS A 171 7.84 13.47 -45.76
CA LYS A 171 8.91 14.25 -46.40
C LYS A 171 10.02 13.37 -46.97
N ARG A 172 9.68 12.41 -47.82
CA ARG A 172 10.61 11.76 -48.78
C ARG A 172 9.90 11.63 -50.13
N PRO A 173 10.47 12.14 -51.23
CA PRO A 173 9.83 12.08 -52.54
C PRO A 173 10.17 10.76 -53.25
N GLY A 174 9.14 10.17 -53.86
CA GLY A 174 9.23 9.43 -55.13
C GLY A 174 9.75 7.99 -55.09
N GLY A 175 8.88 7.06 -55.50
CA GLY A 175 9.27 5.73 -55.94
C GLY A 175 8.09 4.75 -55.95
N GLN A 176 7.64 4.38 -57.15
CA GLN A 176 6.74 3.28 -57.52
C GLN A 176 6.96 1.98 -56.72
N ALA A 177 6.09 0.97 -56.66
CA ALA A 177 4.68 0.71 -56.95
C ALA A 177 4.56 -0.81 -56.70
N ALA A 178 3.40 -1.26 -56.20
CA ALA A 178 2.86 -2.62 -56.34
C ALA A 178 3.81 -3.81 -56.06
N GLY A 179 3.68 -4.38 -54.85
CA GLY A 179 4.13 -5.75 -54.61
C GLY A 179 4.81 -5.98 -53.27
N ASP A 180 4.28 -5.48 -52.15
CA ASP A 180 4.79 -5.90 -50.83
C ASP A 180 3.84 -5.59 -49.65
N GLY A 181 2.58 -6.04 -49.74
CA GLY A 181 1.65 -5.95 -48.61
C GLY A 181 2.01 -6.92 -47.47
N ASN A 182 2.72 -8.01 -47.81
CA ASN A 182 2.98 -9.10 -46.89
C ASN A 182 4.17 -8.81 -45.95
N ASP A 183 5.26 -8.18 -46.43
CA ASP A 183 6.44 -7.93 -45.58
C ASP A 183 6.18 -6.83 -44.54
N LYS A 184 5.30 -5.86 -44.85
CA LYS A 184 4.89 -4.83 -43.87
C LYS A 184 4.04 -5.40 -42.74
N GLN A 185 3.13 -6.33 -43.04
CA GLN A 185 2.33 -7.01 -42.01
C GLN A 185 3.19 -7.94 -41.16
N ALA A 186 4.15 -8.65 -41.79
CA ALA A 186 5.12 -9.47 -41.06
C ALA A 186 5.99 -8.64 -40.10
N ALA A 187 6.44 -7.45 -40.52
CA ALA A 187 7.21 -6.55 -39.68
C ALA A 187 6.41 -5.99 -38.49
N LYS A 188 5.13 -5.61 -38.69
CA LYS A 188 4.24 -5.16 -37.61
C LYS A 188 4.01 -6.27 -36.57
N LYS A 189 3.72 -7.49 -37.03
CA LYS A 189 3.48 -8.65 -36.16
C LYS A 189 4.72 -9.03 -35.34
N LYS A 190 5.91 -9.02 -35.97
CA LYS A 190 7.17 -9.25 -35.28
C LYS A 190 7.41 -8.21 -34.18
N LYS A 191 7.21 -6.92 -34.48
CA LYS A 191 7.40 -5.84 -33.50
C LYS A 191 6.51 -5.98 -32.27
N ARG A 192 5.26 -6.44 -32.43
CA ARG A 192 4.37 -6.68 -31.29
C ARG A 192 4.78 -7.90 -30.47
N ALA A 193 5.20 -8.98 -31.13
CA ALA A 193 5.74 -10.16 -30.45
C ALA A 193 6.99 -9.79 -29.62
N ASP A 194 7.89 -8.99 -30.18
CA ASP A 194 9.07 -8.49 -29.48
C ASP A 194 8.66 -7.63 -28.25
N ALA A 195 7.70 -6.72 -28.42
CA ALA A 195 7.21 -5.88 -27.31
C ALA A 195 6.53 -6.69 -26.18
N LEU A 196 5.77 -7.74 -26.52
CA LEU A 196 5.18 -8.65 -25.53
C LEU A 196 6.27 -9.44 -24.81
N GLN A 197 7.28 -9.91 -25.53
CA GLN A 197 8.42 -10.62 -24.96
C GLN A 197 9.22 -9.71 -24.01
N ASP A 198 9.42 -8.45 -24.37
CA ASP A 198 10.07 -7.45 -23.53
C ASP A 198 9.27 -7.18 -22.25
N ALA A 199 7.96 -7.00 -22.35
CA ALA A 199 7.08 -6.82 -21.19
C ALA A 199 7.12 -8.03 -20.23
N VAL A 200 7.07 -9.25 -20.77
CA VAL A 200 7.19 -10.48 -19.95
C VAL A 200 8.57 -10.59 -19.31
N SER A 201 9.63 -10.16 -20.00
CA SER A 201 11.00 -10.21 -19.47
C SER A 201 11.22 -9.17 -18.38
N SER A 202 10.70 -7.96 -18.55
CA SER A 202 10.69 -6.90 -17.53
C SER A 202 9.93 -7.35 -16.28
N ALA A 203 8.70 -7.84 -16.45
CA ALA A 203 7.88 -8.35 -15.34
C ALA A 203 8.58 -9.47 -14.56
N LYS A 204 9.35 -10.34 -15.23
CA LYS A 204 10.16 -11.37 -14.57
C LYS A 204 11.33 -10.77 -13.79
N ALA A 205 11.98 -9.74 -14.33
CA ALA A 205 13.07 -9.04 -13.65
C ALA A 205 12.57 -8.36 -12.37
N ASP A 206 11.44 -7.64 -12.44
CA ASP A 206 10.84 -6.95 -11.29
C ASP A 206 10.46 -7.93 -10.17
N ILE A 207 9.85 -9.08 -10.52
CA ILE A 207 9.56 -10.14 -9.55
C ILE A 207 10.85 -10.72 -8.95
N ALA A 208 11.91 -10.87 -9.74
CA ALA A 208 13.19 -11.40 -9.26
C ALA A 208 13.87 -10.43 -8.30
N GLU A 209 13.85 -9.13 -8.60
CA GLU A 209 14.35 -8.07 -7.74
C GLU A 209 13.58 -8.00 -6.43
N ALA A 210 12.24 -7.96 -6.48
CA ALA A 210 11.40 -7.97 -5.28
C ALA A 210 11.65 -9.19 -4.40
N LYS A 211 11.87 -10.37 -5.00
CA LYS A 211 12.25 -11.59 -4.25
C LYS A 211 13.63 -11.50 -3.65
N ALA A 212 14.59 -10.88 -4.34
CA ALA A 212 15.94 -10.70 -3.83
C ALA A 212 15.96 -9.74 -2.64
N ALA A 213 15.25 -8.61 -2.74
CA ALA A 213 15.05 -7.67 -1.65
C ALA A 213 14.39 -8.34 -0.45
N ALA A 214 13.22 -8.99 -0.65
CA ALA A 214 12.53 -9.69 0.43
C ALA A 214 13.39 -10.80 1.08
N LYS A 215 14.28 -11.43 0.32
CA LYS A 215 15.22 -12.42 0.87
C LYS A 215 16.28 -11.76 1.76
N ALA A 216 16.76 -10.58 1.40
CA ALA A 216 17.69 -9.80 2.21
C ALA A 216 17.02 -9.35 3.52
N ASP A 217 15.82 -8.78 3.45
CA ASP A 217 15.06 -8.33 4.64
C ASP A 217 14.77 -9.50 5.60
N VAL A 218 14.39 -10.66 5.06
CA VAL A 218 14.17 -11.88 5.86
C VAL A 218 15.48 -12.38 6.49
N ALA A 219 16.63 -12.15 5.87
CA ALA A 219 17.92 -12.53 6.44
C ALA A 219 18.33 -11.59 7.56
N GLU A 220 18.11 -10.28 7.40
CA GLU A 220 18.34 -9.25 8.42
C GLU A 220 17.45 -9.49 9.66
N ALA A 221 16.13 -9.65 9.47
CA ALA A 221 15.22 -9.94 10.58
C ALA A 221 15.56 -11.24 11.35
N LYS A 222 16.16 -12.23 10.68
CA LYS A 222 16.66 -13.46 11.33
C LYS A 222 17.96 -13.22 12.09
N HIS A 223 18.83 -12.34 11.58
CA HIS A 223 20.06 -11.94 12.24
C HIS A 223 19.74 -11.19 13.54
N ASP A 224 18.85 -10.21 13.48
CA ASP A 224 18.42 -9.44 14.65
C ASP A 224 17.79 -10.32 15.73
N LEU A 225 16.97 -11.30 15.33
CA LEU A 225 16.42 -12.29 16.26
C LEU A 225 17.51 -13.18 16.88
N ALA A 226 18.58 -13.49 16.14
CA ALA A 226 19.69 -14.28 16.66
C ALA A 226 20.52 -13.45 17.66
N ASP A 227 20.76 -12.18 17.37
CA ASP A 227 21.46 -11.24 18.24
C ASP A 227 20.68 -11.01 19.55
N ALA A 228 19.36 -10.79 19.45
CA ALA A 228 18.49 -10.65 20.63
C ALA A 228 18.54 -11.90 21.53
N LYS A 229 18.53 -13.10 20.93
CA LYS A 229 18.68 -14.36 21.68
C LYS A 229 20.05 -14.51 22.31
N ALA A 230 21.11 -14.07 21.63
CA ALA A 230 22.47 -14.12 22.15
C ALA A 230 22.63 -13.16 23.34
N ALA A 231 22.08 -11.95 23.24
CA ALA A 231 22.05 -10.96 24.32
C ALA A 231 21.28 -11.50 25.54
N ALA A 232 20.03 -11.96 25.34
CA ALA A 232 19.22 -12.56 26.39
C ALA A 232 19.91 -13.73 27.10
N LYS A 233 20.64 -14.57 26.34
CA LYS A 233 21.42 -15.67 26.92
C LYS A 233 22.57 -15.14 27.79
N ALA A 234 23.29 -14.12 27.32
CA ALA A 234 24.39 -13.52 28.07
C ALA A 234 23.90 -12.85 29.36
N ASP A 235 22.76 -12.18 29.33
CA ASP A 235 22.15 -11.56 30.51
C ASP A 235 21.74 -12.60 31.55
N ILE A 236 21.16 -13.73 31.11
CA ILE A 236 20.85 -14.85 32.00
C ILE A 236 22.14 -15.45 32.60
N GLU A 237 23.20 -15.63 31.81
CA GLU A 237 24.47 -16.18 32.31
C GLU A 237 25.14 -15.26 33.33
N ASN A 238 25.09 -13.94 33.11
CA ASN A 238 25.56 -12.95 34.08
C ASN A 238 24.72 -12.97 35.36
N ALA A 239 23.39 -12.99 35.25
CA ALA A 239 22.51 -13.09 36.41
C ALA A 239 22.73 -14.39 37.21
N GLU A 240 22.99 -15.52 36.54
CA GLU A 240 23.35 -16.78 37.21
C GLU A 240 24.71 -16.69 37.90
N ALA A 241 25.69 -16.00 37.32
CA ALA A 241 27.00 -15.80 37.93
C ALA A 241 26.92 -14.90 39.17
N ASP A 242 26.12 -13.83 39.12
CA ASP A 242 25.89 -12.94 40.24
C ASP A 242 25.15 -13.67 41.38
N ALA A 243 24.05 -14.38 41.06
CA ALA A 243 23.32 -15.18 42.06
C ALA A 243 24.19 -16.25 42.74
N ARG A 244 25.15 -16.84 42.01
CA ARG A 244 26.13 -17.79 42.60
C ARG A 244 27.17 -17.11 43.49
N ARG A 245 27.54 -15.87 43.18
CA ARG A 245 28.52 -15.10 43.94
C ARG A 245 27.94 -14.63 45.26
N ASP A 246 26.67 -14.26 45.26
CA ASP A 246 25.94 -13.78 46.44
C ASP A 246 25.45 -14.93 47.33
N ALA A 247 25.40 -16.17 46.81
CA ALA A 247 25.16 -17.37 47.60
C ALA A 247 26.47 -17.92 48.21
N SER A 248 27.04 -17.23 49.19
CA SER A 248 28.15 -17.75 49.99
C SER A 248 27.68 -18.85 50.96
N GLU A 249 28.63 -19.67 51.47
CA GLU A 249 28.31 -20.82 52.34
C GLU A 249 27.68 -20.40 53.69
N ASP A 250 27.86 -19.15 54.12
CA ASP A 250 27.39 -18.63 55.42
C ASP A 250 26.05 -17.87 55.32
N ASP A 251 25.47 -17.75 54.11
CA ASP A 251 24.24 -16.99 53.90
C ASP A 251 22.97 -17.70 54.34
N THR A 252 22.03 -16.91 54.85
CA THR A 252 20.77 -17.39 55.40
C THR A 252 19.85 -17.93 54.29
N SER A 253 18.83 -18.70 54.68
CA SER A 253 17.83 -19.17 53.72
C SER A 253 17.06 -18.04 53.03
N GLU A 254 17.06 -16.84 53.60
CA GLU A 254 16.37 -15.66 53.08
C GLU A 254 17.16 -15.04 51.92
N ASP A 255 18.48 -14.85 52.07
CA ASP A 255 19.36 -14.32 51.03
C ASP A 255 19.38 -15.22 49.78
N LYS A 256 19.38 -16.54 49.99
CA LYS A 256 19.30 -17.53 48.90
C LYS A 256 17.95 -17.50 48.17
N ALA A 257 16.87 -17.15 48.86
CA ALA A 257 15.55 -17.03 48.26
C ALA A 257 15.43 -15.74 47.43
N GLU A 258 16.03 -14.64 47.89
CA GLU A 258 16.09 -13.36 47.17
C GLU A 258 16.90 -13.48 45.88
N ALA A 259 18.12 -14.04 45.94
CA ALA A 259 18.94 -14.27 44.75
C ALA A 259 18.26 -15.20 43.72
N ALA A 260 17.47 -16.17 44.18
CA ALA A 260 16.69 -17.04 43.30
C ALA A 260 15.50 -16.31 42.65
N ALA A 261 14.88 -15.36 43.35
CA ALA A 261 13.80 -14.52 42.82
C ALA A 261 14.35 -13.56 41.75
N ASP A 262 15.46 -12.88 42.01
CA ASP A 262 16.10 -11.97 41.04
C ASP A 262 16.51 -12.71 39.76
N LEU A 263 17.05 -13.92 39.89
CA LEU A 263 17.37 -14.76 38.73
C LEU A 263 16.12 -15.16 37.93
N ALA A 264 15.00 -15.43 38.61
CA ALA A 264 13.74 -15.76 37.95
C ALA A 264 13.18 -14.54 37.18
N ASP A 265 13.25 -13.36 37.78
CA ASP A 265 12.82 -12.11 37.16
C ASP A 265 13.70 -11.75 35.95
N ALA A 266 15.03 -11.91 36.06
CA ALA A 266 15.95 -11.72 34.94
C ALA A 266 15.67 -12.68 33.77
N LYS A 267 15.39 -13.95 34.07
CA LYS A 267 14.98 -14.94 33.04
C LYS A 267 13.66 -14.57 32.38
N SER A 268 12.67 -14.13 33.16
CA SER A 268 11.37 -13.71 32.62
C SER A 268 11.50 -12.46 31.74
N ALA A 269 12.34 -11.49 32.13
CA ALA A 269 12.60 -10.29 31.34
C ALA A 269 13.28 -10.63 30.00
N ALA A 270 14.33 -11.46 30.05
CA ALA A 270 15.04 -11.92 28.87
C ALA A 270 14.14 -12.72 27.91
N GLU A 271 13.21 -13.53 28.44
CA GLU A 271 12.23 -14.25 27.62
C GLU A 271 11.22 -13.30 26.95
N ALA A 272 10.78 -12.24 27.65
CA ALA A 272 9.92 -11.22 27.09
C ALA A 272 10.59 -10.45 25.93
N ASP A 273 11.86 -10.06 26.09
CA ASP A 273 12.62 -9.37 25.05
C ASP A 273 12.79 -10.24 23.79
N VAL A 274 13.06 -11.53 23.96
CA VAL A 274 13.13 -12.49 22.84
C VAL A 274 11.76 -12.67 22.18
N ALA A 275 10.67 -12.65 22.95
CA ALA A 275 9.32 -12.74 22.41
C ALA A 275 8.96 -11.51 21.56
N ASP A 276 9.32 -10.31 22.03
CA ASP A 276 9.11 -9.05 21.32
C ASP A 276 9.95 -8.99 20.04
N ALA A 277 11.25 -9.35 20.11
CA ALA A 277 12.10 -9.44 18.93
C ALA A 277 11.56 -10.45 17.90
N ARG A 278 11.01 -11.58 18.36
CA ARG A 278 10.36 -12.57 17.49
C ARG A 278 9.09 -12.02 16.84
N ALA A 279 8.30 -11.24 17.57
CA ALA A 279 7.11 -10.61 17.05
C ALA A 279 7.45 -9.58 15.97
N ALA A 280 8.48 -8.75 16.21
CA ALA A 280 9.02 -7.78 15.24
C ALA A 280 9.50 -8.50 13.96
N ALA A 281 10.40 -9.49 14.09
CA ALA A 281 10.90 -10.25 12.95
C ALA A 281 9.77 -10.92 12.15
N LYS A 282 8.70 -11.38 12.81
CA LYS A 282 7.53 -11.96 12.12
C LYS A 282 6.75 -10.91 11.32
N ALA A 283 6.64 -9.68 11.84
CA ALA A 283 6.00 -8.57 11.15
C ALA A 283 6.81 -8.19 9.89
N ASP A 284 8.11 -8.03 10.01
CA ASP A 284 8.99 -7.67 8.89
C ASP A 284 8.97 -8.73 7.78
N ILE A 285 9.00 -10.02 8.16
CA ILE A 285 8.86 -11.13 7.22
C ILE A 285 7.49 -11.10 6.51
N ALA A 286 6.43 -10.66 7.19
CA ALA A 286 5.11 -10.55 6.60
C ALA A 286 5.02 -9.38 5.61
N GLU A 287 5.63 -8.24 5.93
CA GLU A 287 5.74 -7.07 5.05
C GLU A 287 6.55 -7.39 3.79
N ALA A 288 7.73 -8.01 3.95
CA ALA A 288 8.55 -8.45 2.83
C ALA A 288 7.80 -9.41 1.88
N LYS A 289 6.97 -10.30 2.42
CA LYS A 289 6.09 -11.18 1.61
C LYS A 289 5.00 -10.39 0.89
N ALA A 290 4.42 -9.38 1.53
CA ALA A 290 3.40 -8.54 0.91
C ALA A 290 3.97 -7.80 -0.31
N HIS A 291 5.17 -7.24 -0.22
CA HIS A 291 5.85 -6.61 -1.35
C HIS A 291 6.05 -7.56 -2.54
N VAL A 292 6.44 -8.82 -2.29
CA VAL A 292 6.56 -9.82 -3.37
C VAL A 292 5.20 -10.11 -4.01
N THR A 293 4.12 -10.15 -3.22
CA THR A 293 2.77 -10.37 -3.79
C THR A 293 2.27 -9.19 -4.60
N GLU A 294 2.57 -7.96 -4.17
CA GLU A 294 2.23 -6.74 -4.88
C GLU A 294 3.01 -6.66 -6.20
N ALA A 295 4.33 -6.85 -6.17
CA ALA A 295 5.16 -6.90 -7.39
C ALA A 295 4.67 -7.95 -8.38
N LYS A 296 4.21 -9.11 -7.90
CA LYS A 296 3.61 -10.15 -8.75
C LYS A 296 2.27 -9.70 -9.36
N ALA A 297 1.46 -8.96 -8.61
CA ALA A 297 0.19 -8.42 -9.11
C ALA A 297 0.44 -7.36 -10.18
N GLU A 298 1.36 -6.42 -9.93
CA GLU A 298 1.77 -5.40 -10.90
C GLU A 298 2.34 -6.01 -12.17
N ALA A 299 3.27 -6.96 -12.05
CA ALA A 299 3.82 -7.71 -13.18
C ALA A 299 2.72 -8.43 -14.00
N LYS A 300 1.70 -9.00 -13.32
CA LYS A 300 0.57 -9.61 -14.00
C LYS A 300 -0.26 -8.58 -14.77
N HIS A 301 -0.48 -7.40 -14.20
CA HIS A 301 -1.17 -6.30 -14.87
C HIS A 301 -0.39 -5.80 -16.09
N GLN A 302 0.91 -5.58 -15.98
CA GLN A 302 1.76 -5.17 -17.09
C GLN A 302 1.70 -6.15 -18.26
N VAL A 303 1.77 -7.46 -17.96
CA VAL A 303 1.66 -8.51 -18.99
C VAL A 303 0.26 -8.52 -19.61
N ALA A 304 -0.80 -8.37 -18.79
CA ALA A 304 -2.17 -8.31 -19.30
C ALA A 304 -2.38 -7.11 -20.23
N ASP A 305 -1.85 -5.94 -19.87
CA ASP A 305 -1.92 -4.74 -20.70
C ASP A 305 -1.16 -4.91 -22.03
N ALA A 306 0.01 -5.57 -21.99
CA ALA A 306 0.77 -5.88 -23.20
C ALA A 306 0.02 -6.88 -24.11
N VAL A 307 -0.66 -7.87 -23.55
CA VAL A 307 -1.51 -8.81 -24.31
C VAL A 307 -2.70 -8.09 -24.95
N LEU A 308 -3.39 -7.23 -24.20
CA LEU A 308 -4.51 -6.44 -24.73
C LEU A 308 -4.05 -5.51 -25.85
N ALA A 309 -2.86 -4.92 -25.73
CA ALA A 309 -2.26 -4.10 -26.78
C ALA A 309 -1.93 -4.92 -28.05
N ASP A 310 -1.42 -6.14 -27.90
CA ASP A 310 -1.18 -7.05 -29.03
C ASP A 310 -2.50 -7.44 -29.73
N GLU A 311 -3.52 -7.83 -28.97
CA GLU A 311 -4.84 -8.17 -29.52
C GLU A 311 -5.50 -6.99 -30.24
N ALA A 312 -5.46 -5.80 -29.64
CA ALA A 312 -6.01 -4.59 -30.24
C ALA A 312 -5.29 -4.26 -31.56
N GLY A 313 -3.97 -4.40 -31.56
CA GLY A 313 -3.17 -4.26 -32.77
C GLY A 313 -3.54 -5.28 -33.84
N ALA A 314 -3.67 -6.56 -33.48
CA ALA A 314 -4.01 -7.62 -34.43
C ALA A 314 -5.38 -7.39 -35.09
N LYS A 315 -6.36 -6.90 -34.31
CA LYS A 315 -7.68 -6.51 -34.82
C LYS A 315 -7.59 -5.32 -35.78
N ALA A 316 -6.74 -4.33 -35.49
CA ALA A 316 -6.53 -3.19 -36.37
C ALA A 316 -5.92 -3.60 -37.71
N ASP A 317 -4.90 -4.47 -37.69
CA ASP A 317 -4.28 -4.98 -38.93
C ASP A 317 -5.28 -5.79 -39.78
N ALA A 318 -6.14 -6.59 -39.14
CA ALA A 318 -7.18 -7.35 -39.83
C ALA A 318 -8.27 -6.45 -40.45
N ALA A 319 -8.57 -5.31 -39.82
CA ALA A 319 -9.49 -4.32 -40.37
C ALA A 319 -8.87 -3.59 -41.57
N GLU A 320 -7.58 -3.23 -41.49
CA GLU A 320 -6.83 -2.60 -42.59
C GLU A 320 -6.79 -3.51 -43.83
N ALA A 321 -6.49 -4.81 -43.64
CA ALA A 321 -6.47 -5.79 -44.73
C ALA A 321 -7.83 -5.96 -45.45
N LYS A 322 -8.95 -5.89 -44.71
CA LYS A 322 -10.29 -5.95 -45.33
C LYS A 322 -10.60 -4.73 -46.19
N ILE A 323 -10.17 -3.53 -45.76
CA ILE A 323 -10.38 -2.30 -46.53
C ILE A 323 -9.60 -2.38 -47.85
N ASP A 324 -8.38 -2.91 -47.83
CA ASP A 324 -7.56 -3.09 -49.02
C ASP A 324 -8.19 -4.09 -50.01
N ASP A 325 -8.75 -5.21 -49.53
CA ASP A 325 -9.45 -6.20 -50.35
C ASP A 325 -10.74 -5.64 -50.98
N ASP A 326 -11.55 -4.90 -50.20
CA ASP A 326 -12.79 -4.27 -50.70
C ASP A 326 -12.48 -3.17 -51.73
N ALA A 327 -11.42 -2.39 -51.53
CA ALA A 327 -10.96 -1.39 -52.49
C ALA A 327 -10.45 -2.02 -53.79
N ALA A 328 -9.74 -3.14 -53.70
CA ALA A 328 -9.28 -3.89 -54.88
C ALA A 328 -10.47 -4.45 -55.68
N ALA A 329 -11.50 -4.98 -55.00
CA ALA A 329 -12.72 -5.49 -55.63
C ALA A 329 -13.51 -4.41 -56.37
N ALA A 330 -13.60 -3.19 -55.82
CA ALA A 330 -14.29 -2.06 -56.43
C ALA A 330 -13.58 -1.52 -57.70
N SER A 331 -12.28 -1.79 -57.88
CA SER A 331 -11.51 -1.29 -59.03
C SER A 331 -11.56 -2.18 -60.27
N LYS A 332 -12.19 -3.37 -60.23
CA LYS A 332 -12.34 -4.21 -61.44
C LYS A 332 -13.38 -3.57 -62.37
N PRO A 333 -12.99 -3.03 -63.54
CA PRO A 333 -13.94 -2.42 -64.45
C PRO A 333 -14.89 -3.49 -64.99
N ASP A 334 -16.20 -3.23 -64.90
CA ASP A 334 -17.23 -4.00 -65.57
C ASP A 334 -17.04 -3.91 -67.10
N HIS A 335 -16.20 -4.79 -67.65
CA HIS A 335 -16.18 -5.09 -69.08
C HIS A 335 -17.41 -5.92 -69.43
N LYS A 336 -18.60 -5.30 -69.36
CA LYS A 336 -19.81 -5.85 -69.98
C LYS A 336 -20.15 -5.05 -71.24
N GLU A 337 -19.86 -5.71 -72.36
CA GLU A 337 -20.65 -5.72 -73.59
C GLU A 337 -20.86 -4.40 -74.33
N ALA A 338 -19.90 -4.09 -75.21
CA ALA A 338 -20.19 -3.43 -76.47
C ALA A 338 -20.28 -4.51 -77.57
N THR A 339 -21.44 -5.16 -77.69
CA THR A 339 -21.82 -5.92 -78.87
C THR A 339 -23.30 -5.66 -79.16
N SER A 340 -23.59 -4.59 -79.90
CA SER A 340 -24.29 -4.64 -81.19
C SER A 340 -24.58 -3.24 -81.72
#